data_AF-A0A914RLH1-F1
#
_entry.id   AF-A0A914RLH1-F1
#
_cell.length_a   1.000
_cell.length_b   1.000
_cell.length_c   1.000
_cell.angle_alpha   90.00
_cell.angle_beta   90.00
_cell.angle_gamma   90.00
#
_symmetry.space_group_name_H-M   'P 1'
#
loop_
_entity.id
_entity.type
_entity.pdbx_description
1 polymer ?
#
loop_
_entity_poly.entity_id
_entity_poly.type
_entity_poly.pdbx_seq_one_letter_code
_entity_poly.pdbx_strand_id
1 'polypeptide(L)'
;MIRRNAYDKKGAVDIKRLAESQGNPTTDPLLLWLNGGPGCSSLGGAFEELGPFHMNRDGHSLHENIYAWNKNANLLFLESPAGVGFSYLTTNVNAFDARGDDATAGYTYTFLEVMFRTTWT
;
A
#
# COMPACT_ATOMS: atom_id res chain seq x y z
N MET A 1 -11.61 1.69 2.61
CA MET A 1 -11.23 2.64 3.69
C MET A 1 -9.71 2.70 3.76
N ILE A 2 -9.08 3.88 3.66
CA ILE A 2 -7.63 4.02 3.95
C ILE A 2 -7.49 3.80 5.45
N ARG A 3 -6.86 2.71 5.86
CA ARG A 3 -6.61 2.44 7.27
C ARG A 3 -5.16 2.82 7.58
N ARG A 4 -4.97 3.78 8.47
CA ARG A 4 -3.69 3.96 9.17
C ARG A 4 -3.48 2.70 9.97
N ASN A 5 -2.32 2.05 9.87
CA ASN A 5 -1.75 1.17 10.90
C ASN A 5 -0.55 0.39 10.32
N ALA A 6 0.64 0.94 10.50
CA ALA A 6 1.69 0.31 11.29
C ALA A 6 2.56 1.45 11.82
N TYR A 7 2.68 1.58 13.14
CA TYR A 7 3.75 2.39 13.71
C TYR A 7 5.01 1.55 13.62
N ASP A 8 5.95 1.93 12.75
CA ASP A 8 7.32 1.52 12.98
C ASP A 8 7.80 2.24 14.25
N LYS A 9 8.33 1.48 15.20
CA LYS A 9 9.03 2.00 16.38
C LYS A 9 10.19 2.94 16.03
N LYS A 10 10.58 3.01 14.76
CA LYS A 10 11.58 3.91 14.17
C LYS A 10 11.00 5.16 13.51
N GLY A 11 9.72 5.49 13.72
CA GLY A 11 9.15 6.79 13.36
C GLY A 11 8.73 6.98 11.90
N ALA A 12 8.48 5.91 11.16
CA ALA A 12 7.83 5.92 9.85
C ALA A 12 6.37 5.45 9.98
N VAL A 13 5.47 6.06 9.22
CA VAL A 13 4.06 5.66 9.11
C VAL A 13 3.76 5.37 7.65
N ASP A 14 3.61 4.08 7.34
CA ASP A 14 3.23 3.64 6.01
C ASP A 14 1.71 3.46 5.90
N ILE A 15 1.17 3.91 4.77
CA ILE A 15 -0.24 3.85 4.44
C ILE A 15 -0.51 2.71 3.46
N LYS A 16 -1.59 1.99 3.74
CA LYS A 16 -2.02 0.84 2.95
C LYS A 16 -3.45 1.00 2.45
N ARG A 17 -3.73 0.41 1.28
CA ARG A 17 -5.07 0.17 0.77
C ARG A 17 -5.24 -1.32 0.48
N LEU A 18 -6.26 -1.93 1.10
CA LEU A 18 -6.67 -3.30 0.80
C LEU A 18 -7.88 -3.25 -0.14
N ALA A 19 -7.79 -3.95 -1.26
CA ALA A 19 -8.93 -4.34 -2.09
C ALA A 19 -9.14 -5.84 -1.91
N GLU A 20 -10.20 -6.22 -1.18
CA GLU A 20 -10.53 -7.62 -0.94
C GLU A 20 -10.90 -8.34 -2.24
N SER A 21 -10.75 -9.66 -2.24
CA SER A 21 -11.11 -10.48 -3.38
C SER A 21 -12.60 -10.37 -3.72
N GLN A 22 -12.94 -10.31 -5.00
CA GLN A 22 -14.32 -10.42 -5.47
C GLN A 22 -14.79 -11.88 -5.52
N GLY A 23 -13.87 -12.85 -5.43
CA GLY A 23 -14.14 -14.27 -5.29
C GLY A 23 -14.48 -14.64 -3.84
N ASN A 24 -13.53 -15.20 -3.12
CA ASN A 24 -13.66 -15.48 -1.69
C ASN A 24 -12.50 -14.85 -0.89
N PRO A 25 -12.68 -13.64 -0.33
CA PRO A 25 -11.66 -12.94 0.47
C PRO A 25 -11.00 -13.78 1.57
N THR A 26 -11.73 -14.75 2.13
CA THR A 26 -11.23 -15.54 3.27
C THR A 26 -10.28 -16.66 2.87
N THR A 27 -10.34 -17.12 1.62
CA THR A 27 -9.52 -18.25 1.11
C THR A 27 -8.57 -17.84 0.00
N ASP A 28 -8.88 -16.75 -0.71
CA ASP A 28 -8.07 -16.27 -1.81
C ASP A 28 -6.76 -15.65 -1.30
N PRO A 29 -5.66 -15.74 -2.07
CA PRO A 29 -4.35 -15.30 -1.63
C PRO A 29 -4.30 -13.80 -1.36
N LEU A 30 -3.42 -13.38 -0.46
CA LEU A 30 -3.03 -11.98 -0.30
C LEU A 30 -1.83 -11.69 -1.19
N LEU A 31 -1.93 -10.64 -2.01
CA LEU A 31 -0.86 -10.13 -2.86
C LEU A 31 -0.47 -8.73 -2.40
N LEU A 32 0.81 -8.54 -2.07
CA LEU A 32 1.40 -7.23 -1.84
C LEU A 32 1.81 -6.61 -3.18
N TRP A 33 1.38 -5.37 -3.44
CA TRP A 33 1.77 -4.61 -4.61
C TRP A 33 2.57 -3.35 -4.22
N LEU A 34 3.70 -3.17 -4.89
CA LEU A 34 4.64 -2.06 -4.71
C LEU A 34 4.97 -1.44 -6.06
N ASN A 35 4.64 -0.17 -6.26
CA ASN A 35 5.20 0.61 -7.35
C ASN A 35 6.63 1.07 -7.01
N GLY A 36 7.43 1.31 -8.04
CA GLY A 36 8.84 1.67 -7.92
C GLY A 36 9.11 3.18 -7.95
N GLY A 37 9.98 3.62 -8.86
CA GLY A 37 10.41 5.01 -9.02
C GLY A 37 11.93 5.14 -8.93
N PRO A 38 12.52 5.19 -7.72
CA PRO A 38 11.91 5.08 -6.38
C PRO A 38 11.08 6.31 -5.98
N GLY A 39 10.02 6.09 -5.18
CA GLY A 39 9.20 7.17 -4.61
C GLY A 39 7.83 7.36 -5.25
N CYS A 40 7.43 6.49 -6.19
CA CYS A 40 6.09 6.53 -6.78
C CYS A 40 5.07 5.82 -5.87
N SER A 41 3.85 6.35 -5.81
CA SER A 41 2.79 5.75 -5.00
C SER A 41 2.24 4.47 -5.61
N SER A 42 2.05 3.44 -4.78
CA SER A 42 1.34 2.21 -5.16
C SER A 42 -0.16 2.40 -5.38
N LEU A 43 -0.71 3.57 -5.05
CA LEU A 43 -2.06 3.94 -5.47
C LEU A 43 -2.15 4.20 -6.98
N GLY A 44 -1.03 4.49 -7.65
CA GLY A 44 -0.94 4.44 -9.11
C GLY A 44 -1.36 3.05 -9.60
N GLY A 45 -0.75 1.98 -9.07
CA GLY A 45 -1.16 0.61 -9.40
C GLY A 45 -2.62 0.29 -9.03
N ALA A 46 -3.13 0.89 -7.96
CA ALA A 46 -4.50 0.70 -7.52
C ALA A 46 -5.54 1.36 -8.44
N PHE A 47 -5.21 2.47 -9.10
CA PHE A 47 -6.16 3.28 -9.87
C PHE A 47 -5.85 3.38 -11.36
N GLU A 48 -4.68 2.95 -11.81
CA GLU A 48 -4.23 3.09 -13.20
C GLU A 48 -3.76 1.75 -13.80
N GLU A 49 -3.53 0.73 -12.99
CA GLU A 49 -3.01 -0.57 -13.46
C GLU A 49 -3.98 -1.73 -13.16
N LEU A 50 -3.90 -2.32 -11.97
CA LEU A 50 -4.47 -3.64 -11.68
C LEU A 50 -5.51 -3.66 -10.56
N GLY A 51 -5.75 -2.52 -9.93
CA GLY A 51 -6.78 -2.39 -8.92
C GLY A 51 -8.21 -2.43 -9.48
N PRO A 52 -9.22 -2.46 -8.59
CA PRO A 52 -10.62 -2.70 -8.95
C PRO A 52 -11.25 -1.59 -9.79
N PHE A 53 -10.69 -0.38 -9.76
CA PHE A 53 -11.29 0.80 -10.40
C PHE A 53 -10.23 1.67 -11.04
N HIS A 54 -10.59 2.29 -12.16
CA HIS A 54 -9.83 3.35 -12.78
C HIS A 54 -10.49 4.72 -12.61
N MET A 55 -9.67 5.77 -12.58
CA MET A 55 -10.15 7.15 -12.55
C MET A 55 -10.70 7.59 -13.91
N ASN A 56 -11.87 8.21 -13.92
CA ASN A 56 -12.38 8.88 -15.10
C ASN A 56 -11.70 10.23 -15.32
N ARG A 57 -11.78 10.75 -16.55
CA ARG A 57 -11.22 12.06 -16.92
C ARG A 57 -11.84 13.24 -16.17
N ASP A 58 -13.02 13.05 -15.56
CA ASP A 58 -13.67 14.08 -14.75
C ASP A 58 -12.97 14.30 -13.39
N GLY A 59 -12.02 13.45 -13.01
CA GLY A 59 -11.25 13.55 -11.77
C GLY A 59 -12.04 13.23 -10.50
N HIS A 60 -13.32 12.84 -10.62
CA HIS A 60 -14.21 12.67 -9.47
C HIS A 60 -15.05 11.40 -9.50
N SER A 61 -15.13 10.71 -10.64
CA SER A 61 -15.78 9.41 -10.76
C SER A 61 -14.79 8.29 -11.10
N LEU A 62 -15.21 7.06 -10.82
CA LEU A 62 -14.45 5.84 -11.07
C LEU A 62 -15.25 4.92 -12.00
N HIS A 63 -14.55 4.14 -12.82
CA HIS A 63 -15.16 3.02 -13.56
C HIS A 63 -14.47 1.70 -13.18
N GLU A 64 -15.19 0.59 -13.29
CA GLU A 64 -14.67 -0.74 -12.94
C GLU A 64 -13.56 -1.17 -13.90
N ASN A 65 -12.48 -1.74 -13.35
CA ASN A 65 -11.51 -2.49 -14.11
C ASN A 65 -11.96 -3.96 -14.21
N ILE A 66 -12.50 -4.35 -15.37
CA ILE A 66 -12.98 -5.72 -15.59
C ILE A 66 -11.86 -6.78 -15.60
N TYR A 67 -10.59 -6.37 -15.59
CA TYR A 67 -9.41 -7.23 -15.51
C TYR A 67 -8.67 -7.08 -14.18
N ALA A 68 -9.30 -6.48 -13.17
CA ALA A 68 -8.69 -6.25 -11.87
C ALA A 68 -8.17 -7.56 -11.24
N TRP A 69 -6.97 -7.51 -10.66
CA TRP A 69 -6.38 -8.69 -10.05
C TRP A 69 -7.12 -9.12 -8.78
N ASN A 70 -7.88 -8.20 -8.16
CA ASN A 70 -8.70 -8.55 -7.01
C ASN A 70 -9.92 -9.40 -7.38
N LYS A 71 -10.08 -9.82 -8.64
CA LYS A 71 -11.05 -10.87 -8.99
C LYS A 71 -10.70 -12.22 -8.35
N ASN A 72 -9.43 -12.48 -8.06
CA ASN A 72 -8.95 -13.77 -7.55
C ASN A 72 -7.98 -13.64 -6.36
N ALA A 73 -7.87 -12.45 -5.74
CA ALA A 73 -6.91 -12.19 -4.68
C ALA A 73 -7.30 -10.99 -3.82
N ASN A 74 -6.83 -10.97 -2.58
CA ASN A 74 -6.82 -9.77 -1.76
C ASN A 74 -5.58 -8.94 -2.15
N LEU A 75 -5.77 -7.74 -2.70
CA LEU A 75 -4.67 -6.87 -3.11
C LEU A 75 -4.35 -5.83 -2.05
N LEU A 76 -3.12 -5.86 -1.55
CA LEU A 76 -2.59 -4.89 -0.61
C LEU A 76 -1.63 -3.93 -1.32
N PHE A 77 -2.09 -2.71 -1.56
CA PHE A 77 -1.27 -1.62 -2.10
C PHE A 77 -0.61 -0.89 -0.94
N LEU A 78 0.72 -0.87 -0.91
CA LEU A 78 1.49 -0.22 0.15
C LEU A 78 2.26 0.98 -0.42
N GLU A 79 2.07 2.15 0.18
CA GLU A 79 2.85 3.33 -0.14
C GLU A 79 4.17 3.30 0.66
N SER A 80 5.29 3.09 -0.01
CA SER A 80 6.62 2.94 0.60
C SER A 80 7.69 3.47 -0.36
N PRO A 81 8.79 4.06 0.14
CA PRO A 81 9.08 4.35 1.55
C PRO A 81 8.24 5.49 2.13
N ALA A 82 8.38 5.74 3.44
CA ALA A 82 7.77 6.90 4.08
C ALA A 82 8.14 8.22 3.39
N GLY A 83 7.13 9.06 3.11
CA GLY A 83 7.21 10.24 2.25
C GLY A 83 6.59 10.02 0.86
N VAL A 84 6.25 8.78 0.49
CA VAL A 84 5.52 8.45 -0.72
C VAL A 84 4.01 8.56 -0.50
N GLY A 85 3.33 9.34 -1.34
CA GLY A 85 1.88 9.47 -1.33
C GLY A 85 1.37 9.96 0.02
N PHE A 86 0.60 9.13 0.73
CA PHE A 86 0.10 9.45 2.07
C PHE A 86 0.98 8.91 3.21
N SER A 87 2.01 8.12 2.92
CA SER A 87 3.00 7.67 3.92
C SER A 87 3.92 8.81 4.32
N TYR A 88 4.29 8.89 5.60
CA TYR A 88 5.07 10.02 6.11
C TYR A 88 6.02 9.62 7.25
N LEU A 89 7.06 10.43 7.43
CA LEU A 89 7.97 10.34 8.56
C LEU A 89 7.46 11.19 9.72
N THR A 90 7.61 10.66 10.93
CA THR A 90 7.44 11.43 12.16
C THR A 90 8.68 12.29 12.42
N THR A 91 8.54 13.33 13.25
CA THR A 91 9.57 14.36 13.49
C THR A 91 10.89 13.84 14.07
N ASN A 92 10.95 12.59 14.50
CA ASN A 92 12.10 12.02 15.21
C ASN A 92 13.04 11.21 14.30
N VAL A 93 12.82 11.22 12.98
CA VAL A 93 13.61 10.47 12.01
C VAL A 93 14.25 11.40 11.01
N ASN A 94 15.56 11.26 10.79
CA ASN A 94 16.23 11.94 9.71
C ASN A 94 15.79 11.33 8.37
N ALA A 95 15.22 12.16 7.49
CA ALA A 95 14.73 11.73 6.20
C ALA A 95 15.83 11.20 5.26
N PHE A 96 17.11 11.48 5.53
CA PHE A 96 18.22 10.86 4.81
C PHE A 96 18.46 9.40 5.24
N ASP A 97 18.33 9.11 6.53
CA ASP A 97 18.56 7.78 7.08
C ASP A 97 17.40 6.82 6.77
N ALA A 98 16.23 7.36 6.42
CA ALA A 98 15.05 6.60 6.03
C ALA A 98 15.00 6.25 4.52
N ARG A 99 16.07 6.53 3.76
CA ARG A 99 16.15 6.30 2.31
C ARG A 99 17.14 5.18 1.97
N GLY A 100 17.00 4.64 0.76
CA GLY A 100 17.84 3.57 0.23
C GLY A 100 17.19 2.21 0.36
N ASP A 101 17.76 1.23 -0.32
CA ASP A 101 17.17 -0.09 -0.49
C ASP A 101 17.05 -0.84 0.84
N ASP A 102 18.14 -0.89 1.61
CA ASP A 102 18.17 -1.57 2.92
C ASP A 102 17.19 -0.95 3.91
N ALA A 103 17.13 0.39 3.96
CA ALA A 103 16.19 1.10 4.80
C ALA A 103 14.75 0.79 4.38
N THR A 104 14.42 0.98 3.09
CA THR A 104 13.07 0.75 2.55
C THR A 104 12.60 -0.68 2.77
N ALA A 105 13.48 -1.66 2.56
CA ALA A 105 13.20 -3.07 2.82
C ALA A 105 12.93 -3.33 4.32
N GLY A 106 13.77 -2.77 5.20
CA GLY A 106 13.59 -2.90 6.66
C GLY A 106 12.28 -2.28 7.17
N TYR A 107 11.94 -1.07 6.70
CA TYR A 107 10.67 -0.40 7.03
C TYR A 107 9.47 -1.20 6.51
N THR A 108 9.52 -1.66 5.25
CA THR A 108 8.45 -2.45 4.64
C THR A 108 8.24 -3.79 5.35
N TYR A 109 9.33 -4.49 5.72
CA TYR A 109 9.25 -5.71 6.52
C TYR A 109 8.59 -5.45 7.88
N THR A 110 9.03 -4.41 8.59
CA THR A 110 8.47 -4.02 9.90
C THR A 110 6.99 -3.69 9.79
N PHE A 111 6.59 -2.97 8.74
CA PHE A 111 5.19 -2.69 8.44
C PHE A 111 4.39 -3.99 8.31
N LEU A 112 4.84 -4.95 7.51
CA LEU A 112 4.12 -6.22 7.29
C LEU A 112 4.02 -7.03 8.59
N GLU A 113 5.10 -7.12 9.36
CA GLU A 113 5.10 -7.84 10.64
C GLU A 113 4.05 -7.25 11.61
N VAL A 114 4.07 -5.92 11.79
CA VAL A 114 3.11 -5.23 12.66
C VAL A 114 1.70 -5.37 12.12
N MET A 115 1.51 -5.25 10.80
CA MET A 115 0.22 -5.36 10.15
C MET A 115 -0.45 -6.70 10.47
N PHE A 116 0.25 -7.82 10.24
CA PHE A 116 -0.27 -9.16 10.50
C PHE A 116 -0.53 -9.42 11.98
N ARG A 117 0.23 -8.79 12.89
CA ARG A 117 0.03 -8.93 14.33
C ARG A 117 -1.15 -8.14 14.87
N THR A 118 -1.49 -7.00 14.27
CA THR A 118 -2.35 -5.99 14.93
C THR A 118 -3.61 -5.63 14.16
N THR A 119 -3.63 -5.81 12.84
CA THR A 119 -4.72 -5.30 11.99
C THR A 119 -5.19 -6.26 10.92
N TRP A 120 -4.62 -7.46 10.88
CA TRP A 120 -5.07 -8.54 10.02
C TRP A 120 -6.20 -9.28 10.74
N THR A 121 -7.40 -8.72 10.63
CA THR A 121 -8.66 -9.26 11.14
C THR A 121 -9.76 -8.97 10.15
#